data_AF-A0A0R0EPQ1-F1
#
_entry.id   AF-A0A0R0EPQ1-F1
#
_cell.length_a   1.000
_cell.length_b   1.000
_cell.length_c   1.000
_cell.angle_alpha   90.00
_cell.angle_beta   90.00
_cell.angle_gamma   90.00
#
_symmetry.space_group_name_H-M   'P 1'
#
loop_
_entity.id
_entity.type
_entity.pdbx_description
1 polymer ?
#
loop_
_entity_poly.entity_id
_entity_poly.type
_entity_poly.pdbx_seq_one_letter_code
_entity_poly.pdbx_strand_id
1 'polypeptide(L)'
;MLAITLQLTATASASGVIVQPSIPKQILQIAIAMFVMDTWQYFVHRYMHQNKFLYRHIHSQHHRLVVPYAIGALYNHPIEGLLLDTVGGAISYLVSGMTARTAAVFFCFAVVKTVDDHCGLWLPGNIFHIFFQNNTAYHDIHHQLQGLKYNYSQPFFSIWDKLLGTYMPFDLVKRPKGGFEARLAKE
;
A
#
# COMPACT_ATOMS: atom_id res chain seq x y z
N MET A 1 -15.06 10.49 -34.34
CA MET A 1 -15.18 10.91 -32.93
C MET A 1 -15.46 9.66 -32.11
N LEU A 2 -14.55 9.33 -31.18
CA LEU A 2 -14.56 8.22 -30.21
C LEU A 2 -14.67 6.76 -30.74
N ALA A 3 -13.57 6.28 -31.32
CA ALA A 3 -13.21 4.85 -31.27
C ALA A 3 -11.85 4.66 -30.55
N ILE A 4 -11.55 5.55 -29.59
CA ILE A 4 -10.41 5.46 -28.67
C ILE A 4 -10.99 5.17 -27.28
N THR A 5 -11.79 4.11 -27.19
CA THR A 5 -12.44 3.73 -25.93
C THR A 5 -11.90 2.35 -25.57
N LEU A 6 -10.84 2.36 -24.76
CA LEU A 6 -10.51 1.30 -23.81
C LEU A 6 -10.10 -0.09 -24.35
N GLN A 7 -9.10 -0.18 -25.24
CA GLN A 7 -8.31 -1.43 -25.44
C GLN A 7 -7.14 -1.52 -24.45
N LEU A 8 -7.33 -1.15 -23.18
CA LEU A 8 -6.23 -0.99 -22.22
C LEU A 8 -5.96 -2.21 -21.33
N THR A 9 -6.78 -3.25 -21.37
CA THR A 9 -6.54 -4.49 -20.61
C THR A 9 -7.07 -5.71 -21.35
N ALA A 10 -6.27 -6.79 -21.29
CA ALA A 10 -6.47 -8.11 -21.90
C ALA A 10 -6.78 -8.16 -23.41
N THR A 11 -5.98 -8.91 -24.15
CA THR A 11 -6.27 -9.20 -25.57
C THR A 11 -7.47 -10.13 -25.66
N ALA A 12 -8.53 -9.68 -26.32
CA ALA A 12 -9.64 -10.55 -26.72
C ALA A 12 -9.18 -11.49 -27.85
N SER A 13 -9.63 -12.75 -27.81
CA SER A 13 -9.50 -13.64 -28.96
C SER A 13 -10.29 -13.09 -30.15
N ALA A 14 -10.06 -13.67 -31.34
CA ALA A 14 -10.87 -13.39 -32.53
C ALA A 14 -12.38 -13.61 -32.32
N SER A 15 -12.78 -14.37 -31.29
CA SER A 15 -14.17 -14.62 -30.88
C SER A 15 -14.68 -13.69 -29.77
N GLY A 16 -13.91 -12.68 -29.35
CA GLY A 16 -14.28 -11.77 -28.26
C GLY A 16 -14.09 -12.35 -26.85
N VAL A 17 -13.51 -13.54 -26.72
CA VAL A 17 -13.25 -14.18 -25.43
C VAL A 17 -11.96 -13.62 -24.83
N ILE A 18 -12.02 -13.13 -23.60
CA ILE A 18 -10.83 -12.68 -22.87
C ILE A 18 -9.96 -13.90 -22.54
N VAL A 19 -8.77 -13.97 -23.15
CA VAL A 19 -7.81 -15.05 -22.90
C VAL A 19 -6.95 -14.67 -21.69
N GLN A 20 -6.88 -15.57 -20.70
CA GLN A 20 -6.01 -15.37 -19.55
C GLN A 20 -4.53 -15.53 -19.97
N PRO A 21 -3.65 -14.58 -19.60
CA PRO A 21 -2.22 -14.71 -19.81
C PRO A 21 -1.64 -15.94 -19.11
N SER A 22 -0.49 -16.41 -19.58
CA SER A 22 0.27 -17.45 -18.86
C SER A 22 0.60 -17.01 -17.43
N ILE A 23 0.77 -17.96 -16.52
CA ILE A 23 1.09 -17.68 -15.11
C ILE A 23 2.32 -16.76 -14.96
N PRO A 24 3.45 -16.97 -15.68
CA PRO A 24 4.59 -16.05 -15.59
C PRO A 24 4.25 -14.61 -16.00
N LYS A 25 3.40 -14.45 -17.03
CA LYS A 25 2.94 -13.12 -17.45
C LYS A 25 2.05 -12.49 -16.38
N GLN A 26 1.15 -13.25 -15.75
CA GLN A 26 0.34 -12.73 -14.65
C GLN A 26 1.20 -12.30 -13.45
N ILE A 27 2.23 -13.08 -13.09
CA ILE A 27 3.18 -12.72 -12.02
C ILE A 27 3.90 -11.41 -12.36
N LEU A 28 4.39 -11.25 -13.59
CA LEU A 28 5.02 -10.01 -14.04
C LEU A 28 4.04 -8.82 -13.97
N GLN A 29 2.79 -9.01 -14.38
CA GLN A 29 1.77 -7.98 -14.31
C GLN A 29 1.47 -7.55 -12.87
N ILE A 30 1.40 -8.51 -11.95
CA ILE A 30 1.24 -8.24 -10.51
C ILE A 30 2.44 -7.46 -9.97
N ALA A 31 3.67 -7.86 -10.31
CA ALA A 31 4.87 -7.16 -9.87
C ALA A 31 4.93 -5.71 -10.39
N ILE A 32 4.56 -5.48 -11.65
CA ILE A 32 4.42 -4.14 -12.22
C ILE A 32 3.36 -3.34 -11.44
N ALA A 33 2.20 -3.93 -11.19
CA ALA A 33 1.11 -3.26 -10.47
C ALA A 33 1.48 -2.89 -9.04
N MET A 34 2.22 -3.75 -8.32
CA MET A 34 2.78 -3.45 -6.99
C MET A 34 3.70 -2.23 -7.06
N PHE A 35 4.65 -2.21 -7.99
CA PHE A 35 5.60 -1.10 -8.11
C PHE A 35 4.90 0.22 -8.47
N VAL A 36 3.94 0.18 -9.40
CA VAL A 36 3.14 1.35 -9.78
C VAL A 36 2.29 1.86 -8.61
N MET A 37 1.68 0.95 -7.85
CA MET A 37 0.85 1.29 -6.69
C MET A 37 1.70 1.96 -5.61
N ASP A 38 2.82 1.34 -5.24
CA ASP A 38 3.76 1.89 -4.26
C ASP A 38 4.26 3.27 -4.67
N THR A 39 4.57 3.45 -5.96
CA THR A 39 5.02 4.74 -6.50
C THR A 39 3.94 5.80 -6.32
N TRP A 40 2.73 5.53 -6.80
CA TRP A 40 1.64 6.48 -6.69
C TRP A 40 1.32 6.82 -5.24
N GLN A 41 1.12 5.79 -4.42
CA GLN A 41 0.73 5.97 -3.02
C GLN A 41 1.81 6.68 -2.23
N TYR A 42 3.09 6.36 -2.41
CA TYR A 42 4.19 7.05 -1.74
C TYR A 42 4.14 8.58 -1.98
N PHE A 43 4.05 9.01 -3.24
CA PHE A 43 4.11 10.43 -3.56
C PHE A 43 2.87 11.19 -3.09
N VAL A 44 1.68 10.60 -3.26
CA VAL A 44 0.44 11.22 -2.79
C VAL A 44 0.40 11.27 -1.26
N HIS A 45 0.79 10.19 -0.59
CA HIS A 45 0.83 10.10 0.86
C HIS A 45 1.80 11.11 1.46
N ARG A 46 3.05 11.15 0.96
CA ARG A 46 4.03 12.15 1.35
C ARG A 46 3.53 13.58 1.10
N TYR A 47 2.87 13.83 -0.03
CA TYR A 47 2.32 15.15 -0.32
C TYR A 47 1.20 15.55 0.66
N MET A 48 0.32 14.61 1.03
CA MET A 48 -0.71 14.84 2.03
C MET A 48 -0.12 15.20 3.40
N HIS A 49 1.00 14.60 3.79
CA HIS A 49 1.73 14.97 5.01
C HIS A 49 2.42 16.34 4.92
N GLN A 50 3.04 16.65 3.79
CA GLN A 50 3.79 17.90 3.61
C GLN A 50 2.87 19.11 3.47
N ASN A 51 1.70 18.95 2.85
CA ASN A 51 0.72 20.00 2.69
C ASN A 51 -0.14 20.14 3.95
N LYS A 52 0.03 21.24 4.70
CA LYS A 52 -0.69 21.51 5.95
C LYS A 52 -2.22 21.45 5.81
N PHE A 53 -2.77 21.87 4.67
CA PHE A 53 -4.21 21.83 4.43
C PHE A 53 -4.69 20.38 4.27
N LEU A 54 -4.02 19.61 3.41
CA LEU A 54 -4.36 18.20 3.17
C LEU A 54 -4.17 17.36 4.43
N TYR A 55 -3.07 17.54 5.15
CA TYR A 55 -2.87 16.87 6.43
C TYR A 55 -4.02 17.20 7.39
N ARG A 56 -4.26 18.49 7.66
CA ARG A 56 -5.21 18.88 8.70
C ARG A 56 -6.65 18.44 8.41
N HIS A 57 -7.10 18.48 7.15
CA HIS A 57 -8.52 18.29 6.82
C HIS A 57 -8.85 16.93 6.20
N ILE A 58 -7.85 16.21 5.69
CA ILE A 58 -8.06 14.94 4.99
C ILE A 58 -7.31 13.84 5.76
N HIS A 59 -5.98 13.90 5.75
CA HIS A 59 -5.16 12.78 6.19
C HIS A 59 -5.08 12.63 7.72
N SER A 60 -5.31 13.70 8.47
CA SER A 60 -5.38 13.66 9.94
C SER A 60 -6.49 12.74 10.44
N GLN A 61 -7.53 12.46 9.63
CA GLN A 61 -8.58 11.50 9.99
C GLN A 61 -8.00 10.10 10.14
N HIS A 62 -7.18 9.67 9.18
CA HIS A 62 -6.48 8.39 9.21
C HIS A 62 -5.51 8.33 10.41
N HIS A 63 -4.73 9.40 10.60
CA HIS A 63 -3.80 9.55 11.74
C HIS A 63 -4.46 9.79 13.11
N ARG A 64 -5.80 9.76 13.22
CA ARG A 64 -6.45 9.63 14.54
C ARG A 64 -6.13 8.27 15.17
N LEU A 65 -5.76 7.29 14.36
CA LEU A 65 -5.40 5.94 14.76
C LEU A 65 -3.90 5.85 15.09
N VAL A 66 -3.46 6.55 16.13
CA VAL A 66 -2.05 6.56 16.58
C VAL A 66 -1.52 5.16 16.89
N VAL A 67 -2.42 4.24 17.26
CA VAL A 67 -2.14 2.80 17.34
C VAL A 67 -3.04 2.11 16.30
N PRO A 68 -2.49 1.75 15.13
CA PRO A 68 -3.25 1.08 14.08
C PRO A 68 -3.84 -0.26 14.55
N TYR A 69 -5.00 -0.59 13.99
CA TYR A 69 -5.62 -1.91 14.14
C TYR A 69 -6.33 -2.30 12.84
N ALA A 70 -6.54 -3.61 12.63
CA ALA A 70 -6.95 -4.18 11.35
C ALA A 70 -8.21 -3.54 10.72
N ILE A 71 -9.27 -3.32 11.51
CA ILE A 71 -10.53 -2.72 11.03
C ILE A 71 -10.33 -1.23 10.65
N GLY A 72 -9.37 -0.57 11.27
CA GLY A 72 -9.02 0.82 11.02
C GLY A 72 -8.14 1.05 9.78
N ALA A 73 -7.71 -0.02 9.09
CA ALA A 73 -6.76 0.06 7.97
C ALA A 73 -7.22 1.01 6.85
N LEU A 74 -8.54 1.11 6.62
CA LEU A 74 -9.14 2.02 5.64
C LEU A 74 -10.04 3.07 6.30
N TYR A 75 -9.78 3.41 7.57
CA TYR A 75 -10.44 4.54 8.23
C TYR A 75 -9.84 5.86 7.74
N ASN A 76 -9.99 6.14 6.45
CA ASN A 76 -9.49 7.32 5.79
C ASN A 76 -10.62 8.27 5.37
N HIS A 77 -10.28 9.51 5.08
CA HIS A 77 -11.25 10.46 4.53
C HIS A 77 -11.65 10.02 3.10
N PRO A 78 -12.91 10.18 2.63
CA PRO A 78 -13.30 9.68 1.31
C PRO A 78 -12.44 10.20 0.14
N ILE A 79 -11.95 11.44 0.21
CA ILE A 79 -11.02 11.99 -0.78
C ILE A 79 -9.66 11.28 -0.74
N GLU A 80 -9.20 10.88 0.45
CA GLU A 80 -7.98 10.10 0.59
C GLU A 80 -8.13 8.73 -0.05
N GLY A 81 -9.21 8.01 0.25
CA GLY A 81 -9.49 6.72 -0.39
C GLY A 81 -9.69 6.82 -1.91
N LEU A 82 -10.29 7.92 -2.39
CA LEU A 82 -10.37 8.18 -3.82
C LEU A 82 -8.98 8.35 -4.45
N LEU A 83 -8.12 9.18 -3.85
CA LEU A 83 -6.81 9.52 -4.41
C LEU A 83 -5.77 8.40 -4.26
N LEU A 84 -5.69 7.75 -3.10
CA LEU A 84 -4.72 6.69 -2.83
C LEU A 84 -5.20 5.33 -3.36
N ASP A 85 -6.44 4.93 -3.03
CA ASP A 85 -6.91 3.57 -3.32
C ASP A 85 -7.48 3.47 -4.73
N THR A 86 -8.44 4.33 -5.07
CA THR A 86 -9.16 4.23 -6.35
C THR A 86 -8.28 4.65 -7.53
N VAL A 87 -7.68 5.85 -7.47
CA VAL A 87 -6.81 6.33 -8.56
C VAL A 87 -5.52 5.50 -8.62
N GLY A 88 -4.90 5.22 -7.47
CA GLY A 88 -3.71 4.36 -7.43
C GLY A 88 -3.97 2.97 -7.99
N GLY A 89 -5.07 2.34 -7.57
CA GLY A 89 -5.50 1.05 -8.10
C GLY A 89 -5.82 1.07 -9.60
N ALA A 90 -6.51 2.11 -10.08
CA ALA A 90 -6.81 2.26 -11.50
C ALA A 90 -5.55 2.40 -12.35
N ILE A 91 -4.58 3.22 -11.92
CA ILE A 91 -3.31 3.39 -12.63
C ILE A 91 -2.53 2.06 -12.63
N SER A 92 -2.43 1.35 -11.50
CA SER A 92 -1.79 0.04 -11.43
C SER A 92 -2.44 -1.00 -12.33
N TYR A 93 -3.77 -1.04 -12.39
CA TYR A 93 -4.52 -1.93 -13.27
C TYR A 93 -4.24 -1.65 -14.74
N LEU A 94 -4.30 -0.37 -15.15
CA LEU A 94 -4.11 0.04 -16.53
C LEU A 94 -2.66 -0.17 -16.99
N VAL A 95 -1.68 0.25 -16.19
CA VAL A 95 -0.25 0.18 -16.55
C VAL A 95 0.24 -1.27 -16.63
N SER A 96 -0.23 -2.14 -15.74
CA SER A 96 0.13 -3.57 -15.79
C SER A 96 -0.51 -4.33 -16.96
N GLY A 97 -1.55 -3.78 -17.59
CA GLY A 97 -2.29 -4.44 -18.67
C GLY A 97 -2.94 -5.76 -18.25
N MET A 98 -3.17 -5.95 -16.94
CA MET A 98 -3.67 -7.20 -16.39
C MET A 98 -5.14 -7.43 -16.75
N THR A 99 -5.57 -8.69 -16.77
CA THR A 99 -7.00 -8.98 -16.98
C THR A 99 -7.82 -8.63 -15.74
N ALA A 100 -9.13 -8.47 -15.87
CA ALA A 100 -10.01 -8.27 -14.70
C ALA A 100 -9.89 -9.40 -13.66
N ARG A 101 -9.65 -10.64 -14.09
CA ARG A 101 -9.42 -11.78 -13.18
C ARG A 101 -8.12 -11.65 -12.41
N THR A 102 -7.03 -11.31 -13.10
CA THR A 102 -5.72 -11.07 -12.47
C THR A 102 -5.80 -9.86 -11.53
N ALA A 103 -6.58 -8.84 -11.89
CA ALA A 103 -6.85 -7.68 -11.06
C ALA A 103 -7.60 -8.02 -9.78
N ALA A 104 -8.62 -8.88 -9.85
CA ALA A 104 -9.31 -9.35 -8.66
C ALA A 104 -8.33 -10.02 -7.67
N VAL A 105 -7.43 -10.88 -8.17
CA VAL A 105 -6.39 -11.50 -7.33
C VAL A 105 -5.45 -10.45 -6.74
N PHE A 106 -4.97 -9.52 -7.56
CA PHE A 106 -4.07 -8.45 -7.12
C PHE A 106 -4.71 -7.55 -6.05
N PHE A 107 -5.95 -7.09 -6.25
CA PHE A 107 -6.62 -6.21 -5.30
C PHE A 107 -7.03 -6.94 -4.01
N CYS A 108 -7.45 -8.21 -4.07
CA CYS A 108 -7.64 -9.01 -2.86
C CYS A 108 -6.34 -9.10 -2.06
N PHE A 109 -5.23 -9.38 -2.74
CA PHE A 109 -3.92 -9.43 -2.10
C PHE A 109 -3.50 -8.07 -1.52
N ALA A 110 -3.70 -6.96 -2.26
CA ALA A 110 -3.41 -5.61 -1.79
C ALA A 110 -4.21 -5.25 -0.53
N VAL A 111 -5.51 -5.56 -0.49
CA VAL A 111 -6.35 -5.31 0.69
C VAL A 111 -5.89 -6.13 1.89
N VAL A 112 -5.59 -7.42 1.69
CA VAL A 112 -5.05 -8.28 2.77
C VAL A 112 -3.74 -7.69 3.28
N LYS A 113 -2.87 -7.21 2.39
CA LYS A 113 -1.60 -6.61 2.75
C LYS A 113 -1.79 -5.30 3.54
N THR A 114 -2.69 -4.42 3.11
CA THR A 114 -3.03 -3.20 3.84
C THR A 114 -3.56 -3.51 5.24
N VAL A 115 -4.41 -4.52 5.39
CA VAL A 115 -4.91 -4.96 6.71
C VAL A 115 -3.78 -5.50 7.59
N ASP A 116 -2.86 -6.29 7.01
CA ASP A 116 -1.68 -6.80 7.71
C ASP A 116 -0.77 -5.66 8.22
N ASP A 117 -0.53 -4.66 7.38
CA ASP A 117 0.28 -3.49 7.73
C ASP A 117 -0.32 -2.62 8.83
N HIS A 118 -1.64 -2.67 9.00
CA HIS A 118 -2.33 -1.89 10.02
C HIS A 118 -2.78 -2.72 11.21
N CYS A 119 -2.54 -4.03 11.23
CA CYS A 119 -3.17 -4.88 12.24
C CYS A 119 -2.65 -4.62 13.67
N GLY A 120 -1.46 -4.05 13.80
CA GLY A 120 -0.78 -3.83 15.09
C GLY A 120 -0.27 -5.11 15.73
N LEU A 121 -0.26 -6.23 14.98
CA LEU A 121 0.06 -7.56 15.48
C LEU A 121 1.29 -8.14 14.79
N TRP A 122 2.35 -8.34 15.57
CA TRP A 122 3.51 -9.11 15.11
C TRP A 122 3.26 -10.62 15.28
N LEU A 123 2.59 -11.22 14.29
CA LEU A 123 2.20 -12.63 14.32
C LEU A 123 3.38 -13.57 13.97
N PRO A 124 3.65 -14.61 14.78
CA PRO A 124 4.65 -15.62 14.44
C PRO A 124 4.31 -16.32 13.12
N GLY A 125 5.28 -16.41 12.21
CA GLY A 125 5.10 -17.09 10.92
C GLY A 125 4.32 -16.28 9.88
N ASN A 126 4.12 -14.97 10.09
CA ASN A 126 3.53 -14.11 9.07
C ASN A 126 4.39 -14.11 7.80
N ILE A 127 3.86 -14.72 6.74
CA ILE A 127 4.55 -14.86 5.45
C ILE A 127 4.80 -13.50 4.78
N PHE A 128 3.95 -12.49 5.02
CA PHE A 128 4.13 -11.18 4.40
C PHE A 128 5.36 -10.48 4.94
N HIS A 129 5.65 -10.61 6.24
CA HIS A 129 6.84 -10.04 6.85
C HIS A 129 8.15 -10.65 6.31
N ILE A 130 8.09 -11.84 5.69
CA ILE A 130 9.25 -12.47 5.04
C ILE A 130 9.55 -11.81 3.70
N PHE A 131 8.52 -11.47 2.93
CA PHE A 131 8.66 -10.94 1.57
C PHE A 131 8.65 -9.40 1.51
N PHE A 132 8.03 -8.74 2.48
CA PHE A 132 7.79 -7.30 2.46
C PHE A 132 8.34 -6.63 3.73
N GLN A 133 9.17 -5.61 3.50
CA GLN A 133 9.73 -4.79 4.59
C GLN A 133 8.73 -3.74 5.09
N ASN A 134 7.80 -3.34 4.22
CA ASN A 134 6.61 -2.64 4.66
C ASN A 134 5.73 -3.66 5.39
N ASN A 135 5.57 -3.47 6.69
CA ASN A 135 4.86 -4.39 7.58
C ASN A 135 4.26 -3.60 8.74
N THR A 136 3.61 -4.31 9.67
CA THR A 136 2.91 -3.66 10.78
C THR A 136 3.79 -2.75 11.63
N ALA A 137 5.05 -3.08 11.86
CA ALA A 137 5.93 -2.28 12.70
C ALA A 137 6.44 -1.04 11.95
N TYR A 138 6.73 -1.18 10.65
CA TYR A 138 7.09 -0.07 9.78
C TYR A 138 5.98 0.99 9.74
N HIS A 139 4.72 0.55 9.60
CA HIS A 139 3.58 1.43 9.50
C HIS A 139 3.13 1.98 10.87
N ASP A 140 3.23 1.19 11.96
CA ASP A 140 2.99 1.69 13.31
C ASP A 140 3.89 2.89 13.64
N ILE A 141 5.18 2.83 13.29
CA ILE A 141 6.11 3.95 13.48
C ILE A 141 5.64 5.20 12.76
N HIS A 142 5.09 5.07 11.54
CA HIS A 142 4.56 6.19 10.79
C HIS A 142 3.37 6.88 11.49
N HIS A 143 2.46 6.09 12.08
CA HIS A 143 1.29 6.59 12.83
C HIS A 143 1.64 7.19 14.18
N GLN A 144 2.81 6.87 14.75
CA GLN A 144 3.29 7.52 15.96
C GLN A 144 3.56 9.02 15.70
N LEU A 145 3.35 9.85 16.72
CA LEU A 145 3.51 11.32 16.62
C LEU A 145 4.89 11.74 16.09
N GLN A 146 5.93 10.98 16.43
CA GLN A 146 7.31 11.23 16.02
C GLN A 146 7.59 10.76 14.58
N GLY A 147 6.81 9.82 14.04
CA GLY A 147 7.02 9.22 12.72
C GLY A 147 6.21 9.83 11.58
N LEU A 148 5.37 10.84 11.84
CA LEU A 148 4.58 11.57 10.84
C LEU A 148 5.38 12.20 9.67
N LYS A 149 6.71 12.18 9.76
CA LYS A 149 7.62 12.71 8.73
C LYS A 149 8.36 11.62 7.93
N TYR A 150 8.10 10.36 8.20
CA TYR A 150 8.87 9.22 7.69
C TYR A 150 7.95 8.07 7.30
N ASN A 151 8.51 7.05 6.62
CA ASN A 151 7.84 5.78 6.31
C ASN A 151 6.52 5.94 5.54
N TYR A 152 6.53 6.72 4.44
CA TYR A 152 5.33 7.00 3.65
C TYR A 152 4.96 5.89 2.66
N SER A 153 5.86 4.95 2.37
CA SER A 153 5.60 3.94 1.36
C SER A 153 4.48 3.02 1.81
N GLN A 154 3.63 2.60 0.87
CA GLN A 154 2.58 1.61 1.07
C GLN A 154 2.07 1.10 -0.28
N PRO A 155 1.58 -0.14 -0.37
CA PRO A 155 1.51 -1.15 0.70
C PRO A 155 2.64 -2.20 0.68
N PHE A 156 3.51 -2.26 -0.34
CA PHE A 156 4.39 -3.42 -0.51
C PHE A 156 5.85 -3.20 -0.09
N PHE A 157 6.52 -2.19 -0.65
CA PHE A 157 7.96 -2.00 -0.51
C PHE A 157 8.28 -0.65 0.12
N SER A 158 9.42 -0.55 0.82
CA SER A 158 9.91 0.70 1.40
C SER A 158 10.93 1.41 0.48
N ILE A 159 10.87 1.16 -0.83
CA ILE A 159 11.90 1.58 -1.80
C ILE A 159 12.01 3.10 -1.83
N TRP A 160 10.89 3.80 -1.95
CA TRP A 160 10.86 5.25 -2.09
C TRP A 160 11.32 5.98 -0.83
N ASP A 161 11.00 5.48 0.36
CA ASP A 161 11.52 6.04 1.60
C ASP A 161 13.04 5.91 1.70
N LYS A 162 13.60 4.79 1.26
CA LYS A 162 15.05 4.60 1.25
C LYS A 162 15.74 5.49 0.22
N LEU A 163 15.17 5.59 -0.98
CA LEU A 163 15.72 6.41 -2.06
C LEU A 163 15.67 7.91 -1.75
N LEU A 164 14.61 8.37 -1.06
CA LEU A 164 14.36 9.79 -0.84
C LEU A 164 14.64 10.25 0.59
N GLY A 165 15.33 9.42 1.38
CA GLY A 165 15.78 9.77 2.73
C GLY A 165 14.65 9.96 3.75
N THR A 166 13.51 9.31 3.56
CA THR A 166 12.36 9.36 4.48
C THR A 166 12.13 8.05 5.23
N TYR A 167 13.05 7.10 5.14
CA TYR A 167 13.00 5.85 5.91
C TYR A 167 13.42 6.09 7.37
N MET A 168 12.59 5.64 8.32
CA MET A 168 12.88 5.62 9.75
C MET A 168 13.00 4.16 10.23
N PRO A 169 14.18 3.74 10.72
CA PRO A 169 14.35 2.41 11.29
C PRO A 169 13.62 2.25 12.62
N PHE A 170 13.37 1.00 13.00
CA PHE A 170 12.65 0.66 14.22
C PHE A 170 13.19 -0.61 14.87
N ASP A 171 12.99 -0.69 16.19
CA ASP A 171 13.26 -1.86 17.02
C ASP A 171 11.94 -2.44 17.53
N LEU A 172 11.85 -3.77 17.55
CA LEU A 172 10.75 -4.49 18.21
C LEU A 172 11.11 -4.83 19.65
N VAL A 173 10.43 -4.19 20.59
CA VAL A 173 10.64 -4.40 22.02
C VAL A 173 9.56 -5.32 22.57
N LYS A 174 9.98 -6.42 23.22
CA LYS A 174 9.04 -7.34 23.88
C LYS A 174 8.39 -6.66 25.08
N ARG A 175 7.07 -6.70 25.15
CA ARG A 175 6.32 -6.07 26.26
C ARG A 175 6.24 -7.03 27.47
N PRO A 176 6.22 -6.52 28.71
CA PRO A 176 6.13 -7.37 29.91
C PRO A 176 4.91 -8.28 29.95
N LYS A 177 3.80 -7.85 29.34
CA LYS A 177 2.54 -8.61 29.25
C LYS A 177 2.42 -9.47 27.99
N GLY A 178 3.50 -9.64 27.23
CA GLY A 178 3.51 -10.35 25.94
C GLY A 178 3.28 -9.44 24.74
N GLY A 179 3.64 -9.94 23.56
CA GLY A 179 3.64 -9.18 22.31
C GLY A 179 4.86 -8.27 22.14
N PHE A 180 4.83 -7.47 21.08
CA PHE A 180 5.89 -6.54 20.69
C PHE A 180 5.34 -5.12 20.57
N GLU A 181 6.24 -4.15 20.70
CA GLU A 181 6.00 -2.73 20.49
C GLU A 181 7.09 -2.22 19.55
N ALA A 182 6.70 -1.54 18.46
CA ALA A 182 7.65 -0.90 17.57
C ALA A 182 8.09 0.43 18.17
N ARG A 183 9.40 0.65 18.24
CA ARG A 183 9.98 1.91 18.69
C ARG A 183 10.96 2.40 17.67
N LEU A 184 11.10 3.73 17.53
CA LEU A 184 12.16 4.28 16.69
C LEU A 184 13.50 3.74 17.17
N ALA A 185 14.33 3.27 16.24
CA ALA A 185 15.65 2.77 16.58
C ALA A 185 16.48 3.94 17.12
N LYS A 186 17.21 3.71 18.21
CA LYS A 186 18.13 4.74 18.74
C LYS A 186 19.37 4.79 17.86
N GLU A 187 19.81 6.00 17.50
CA GLU A 187 21.13 6.25 16.90
C GLU A 187 22.26 5.84 17.85
#